data_AF-A0A1W9RCC8-F1
#
_entry.id   AF-A0A1W9RCC8-F1
#
_cell.length_a   1.000
_cell.length_b   1.000
_cell.length_c   1.000
_cell.angle_alpha   90.00
_cell.angle_beta   90.00
_cell.angle_gamma   90.00
#
_symmetry.space_group_name_H-M   'P 1'
#
loop_
_entity.id
_entity.type
_entity.pdbx_description
1 polymer ?
#
loop_
_entity_poly.entity_id
_entity_poly.type
_entity_poly.pdbx_seq_one_letter_code
_entity_poly.pdbx_strand_id
1 'polypeptide(L)' 'MRKVKEVKKRFVGKGIKLECLICKGNMFWERTTLMNTPGMSFLGLDWANRNAINYVCDSCGHVHWFLDK' A
#
# COMPACT_ATOMS: atom_id res chain seq x y z
N MET A 1 18.75 13.20 -1.05
CA MET A 1 17.43 13.82 -1.32
C MET A 1 16.33 12.86 -0.94
N ARG A 2 15.46 13.20 0.03
CA ARG A 2 14.25 12.40 0.32
C ARG A 2 13.28 12.63 -0.84
N LYS A 3 12.88 11.55 -1.55
CA LYS A 3 11.78 11.65 -2.53
C LYS A 3 10.55 12.21 -1.82
N VAL A 4 10.01 13.32 -2.33
CA VAL A 4 8.76 13.89 -1.82
C VAL A 4 7.66 12.88 -2.09
N LYS A 5 6.95 12.47 -1.04
CA LYS A 5 5.84 11.51 -1.14
C LYS A 5 4.60 12.26 -1.62
N GLU A 6 3.98 11.79 -2.69
CA GLU A 6 2.74 12.40 -3.17
C GLU A 6 1.57 12.01 -2.26
N VAL A 7 1.03 12.99 -1.55
CA VAL A 7 -0.11 12.84 -0.63
C VAL A 7 -1.37 13.32 -1.34
N LYS A 8 -2.36 12.43 -1.48
CA LYS A 8 -3.68 12.76 -2.06
C LYS A 8 -4.78 11.85 -1.52
N LYS A 9 -6.03 12.25 -1.76
CA LYS A 9 -7.20 11.39 -1.52
C LYS A 9 -7.09 10.12 -2.36
N ARG A 10 -7.52 8.99 -1.81
CA ARG A 10 -7.52 7.69 -2.49
C ARG A 10 -8.92 7.11 -2.54
N PHE A 11 -9.15 6.31 -3.57
CA PHE A 11 -10.39 5.58 -3.79
C PHE A 11 -10.05 4.10 -4.01
N VAL A 12 -10.90 3.21 -3.52
CA VAL A 12 -10.68 1.76 -3.50
C VAL A 12 -11.92 1.03 -3.99
N GLY A 13 -11.74 -0.18 -4.52
CA GLY A 13 -12.83 -0.97 -5.10
C GLY A 13 -13.56 -0.21 -6.21
N LYS A 14 -14.89 -0.16 -6.14
CA LYS A 14 -15.75 0.54 -7.11
C LYS A 14 -15.83 2.05 -6.85
N GLY A 15 -14.69 2.71 -6.63
CA GLY A 15 -14.61 4.15 -6.41
C GLY A 15 -15.02 4.61 -5.00
N ILE A 16 -14.91 3.75 -3.99
CA ILE A 16 -15.20 4.11 -2.60
C ILE A 16 -14.07 4.97 -2.06
N LYS A 17 -14.41 6.14 -1.49
CA LYS A 17 -13.41 7.01 -0.87
C LYS A 17 -12.78 6.32 0.34
N LEU A 18 -11.45 6.26 0.37
CA LEU A 18 -10.71 5.69 1.49
C LEU A 18 -10.70 6.66 2.68
N GLU A 19 -10.99 6.13 3.85
CA GLU A 19 -10.91 6.83 5.13
C GLU A 19 -10.10 5.99 6.11
N CYS A 20 -9.23 6.65 6.89
CA CYS A 20 -8.40 5.96 7.85
C CYS A 20 -9.26 5.35 8.97
N LEU A 21 -9.13 4.04 9.20
CA LEU A 21 -9.87 3.35 10.25
C LEU A 21 -9.50 3.83 11.66
N ILE A 22 -8.30 4.40 11.81
CA ILE A 22 -7.74 4.81 13.10
C ILE A 22 -8.08 6.28 13.42
N CYS A 23 -7.81 7.21 12.49
CA CYS A 23 -7.94 8.65 12.77
C CYS A 23 -8.96 9.37 11.90
N LYS A 24 -9.68 8.68 11.01
CA LYS A 24 -10.68 9.26 10.09
C LYS A 24 -10.10 10.25 9.05
N GLY A 25 -8.78 10.36 8.96
CA GLY A 25 -8.08 11.13 7.92
C GLY A 25 -8.32 10.57 6.51
N ASN A 26 -8.24 11.44 5.51
CA ASN A 26 -8.56 11.12 4.11
C ASN A 26 -7.41 11.36 3.10
N MET A 27 -6.21 11.66 3.61
CA MET A 27 -5.01 11.91 2.83
C MET A 27 -4.03 10.76 3.00
N PHE A 28 -3.50 10.26 1.89
CA PHE A 28 -2.64 9.09 1.88
C PHE A 28 -1.50 9.25 0.88
N TRP A 29 -0.34 8.69 1.24
CA TRP A 29 0.73 8.38 0.29
C TRP A 29 0.76 6.87 0.01
N GLU A 30 1.27 6.53 -1.15
CA GLU A 30 1.24 5.16 -1.68
C GLU A 30 2.62 4.53 -1.62
N ARG A 31 2.65 3.22 -1.37
CA ARG A 31 3.82 2.36 -1.56
C ARG A 31 3.37 0.98 -1.97
N THR A 32 4.28 0.22 -2.56
CA THR A 32 4.08 -1.19 -2.86
C THR A 32 4.93 -2.02 -1.93
N THR A 33 4.39 -3.15 -1.45
CA THR A 33 5.14 -4.13 -0.66
C THR A 33 5.11 -5.48 -1.37
N LEU A 34 6.28 -6.05 -1.59
CA LEU A 34 6.45 -7.41 -2.09
C LEU A 34 5.94 -8.38 -1.02
N MET A 35 5.02 -9.28 -1.39
CA MET A 35 4.60 -10.37 -0.52
C MET A 35 5.32 -11.64 -0.96
N ASN A 36 6.61 -11.72 -0.62
CA ASN A 36 7.41 -12.91 -0.87
C ASN A 36 7.04 -14.02 0.11
N THR A 37 7.01 -15.25 -0.38
CA THR A 37 7.05 -16.44 0.49
C THR A 37 8.52 -16.71 0.85
N PRO A 38 8.85 -16.97 2.13
CA PRO A 38 10.21 -17.37 2.50
C PRO A 38 10.64 -18.58 1.65
N GLY A 39 11.71 -18.42 0.85
CA GLY A 39 12.25 -19.45 -0.06
C GLY A 39 12.15 -19.11 -1.56
N MET A 40 11.16 -18.33 -2.02
CA MET A 40 11.02 -18.00 -3.45
C MET A 40 12.10 -17.05 -3.97
N SER A 41 12.59 -16.12 -3.13
CA SER A 41 13.70 -15.24 -3.49
C SER A 41 15.05 -15.98 -3.61
N PHE A 42 15.19 -17.19 -3.05
CA PHE A 42 16.38 -18.02 -3.23
C PHE A 42 16.35 -18.80 -4.55
N LEU A 43 15.16 -19.03 -5.12
CA LEU A 43 14.95 -19.72 -6.40
C LEU A 43 14.87 -18.75 -7.60
N GLY A 44 15.07 -17.44 -7.40
CA GLY A 44 15.01 -16.44 -8.48
C GLY A 44 13.61 -16.23 -9.06
N LEU A 45 12.55 -16.68 -8.36
CA LEU A 45 11.16 -16.59 -8.80
C LEU A 45 10.47 -15.32 -8.30
N ASP A 46 11.19 -14.19 -8.24
CA ASP A 46 10.63 -12.94 -7.73
C ASP A 46 9.49 -12.39 -8.62
N TRP A 47 9.43 -12.82 -9.88
CA TRP A 47 8.36 -12.50 -10.83
C TRP A 47 7.02 -13.18 -10.51
N ALA A 48 7.03 -14.25 -9.71
CA ALA A 48 5.82 -14.96 -9.29
C ALA A 48 5.24 -14.42 -7.96
N ASN A 49 5.90 -13.42 -7.35
CA ASN A 49 5.47 -12.87 -6.07
C ASN A 49 4.28 -11.93 -6.24
N ARG A 50 3.27 -12.10 -5.38
CA ARG A 50 2.14 -11.16 -5.30
C ARG A 50 2.61 -9.83 -4.70
N ASN A 51 2.12 -8.72 -5.24
CA ASN A 51 2.36 -7.40 -4.71
C ASN A 51 1.12 -6.91 -3.95
N ALA A 52 1.35 -6.21 -2.83
CA ALA A 52 0.31 -5.46 -2.14
C ALA A 52 0.52 -3.96 -2.38
N ILE A 53 -0.55 -3.27 -2.78
CA ILE A 53 -0.60 -1.80 -2.74
C ILE A 53 -0.91 -1.41 -1.30
N ASN A 54 -0.17 -0.44 -0.77
CA ASN A 54 -0.41 0.12 0.55
C ASN A 54 -0.73 1.61 0.45
N TYR A 55 -1.83 2.02 1.08
CA TYR A 55 -2.12 3.41 1.33
C TYR A 55 -1.84 3.74 2.79
N VAL A 56 -0.84 4.59 3.02
CA VAL A 56 -0.41 5.00 4.36
C VAL A 56 -1.06 6.33 4.69
N CYS A 57 -1.77 6.38 5.81
CA CYS A 57 -2.41 7.61 6.28
C CYS A 57 -1.35 8.67 6.59
N ASP A 58 -1.51 9.85 6.00
CA ASP A 58 -0.58 10.96 6.20
C ASP A 58 -0.66 11.54 7.62
N SER A 59 -1.82 11.42 8.28
CA SER A 59 -2.06 11.99 9.61
C SER A 59 -1.55 11.11 10.76
N CYS A 60 -1.66 9.78 10.67
CA CYS A 60 -1.32 8.88 11.79
C CYS A 60 -0.40 7.71 11.41
N GLY A 61 -0.04 7.55 10.13
CA GLY A 61 0.84 6.48 9.67
C GLY A 61 0.21 5.09 9.56
N HIS A 62 -1.08 4.91 9.87
CA HIS A 62 -1.76 3.63 9.69
C HIS A 62 -1.71 3.17 8.22
N VAL A 63 -1.41 1.89 8.01
CA VAL A 63 -1.19 1.32 6.69
C VAL A 63 -2.38 0.44 6.29
N HIS A 64 -3.09 0.83 5.24
CA HIS A 64 -4.11 -0.01 4.61
C HIS A 64 -3.48 -0.87 3.52
N TRP A 65 -3.68 -2.19 3.58
CA TRP A 65 -3.11 -3.15 2.64
C TRP A 65 -4.17 -3.65 1.65
N PHE A 66 -3.84 -3.64 0.36
CA PHE A 66 -4.67 -4.14 -0.72
C PHE A 66 -3.88 -5.15 -1.53
N LEU A 67 -4.29 -6.41 -1.44
CA LEU A 67 -3.76 -7.48 -2.27
C LEU A 67 -4.52 -7.53 -3.59
N ASP A 68 -3.78 -7.64 -4.68
CA ASP A 68 -4.36 -7.90 -6.00
C ASP A 68 -5.01 -9.31 -6.04
N LYS A 69 -6.26 -9.38 -6.53
CA LYS A 69 -7.11 -10.58 -6.45
C LYS A 69 -7.06 -11.40 -7.73
#